data_AF-A0A7S3ZBE4-F1
#
_entry.id   AF-A0A7S3ZBE4-F1
#
_cell.length_a   1.000
_cell.length_b   1.000
_cell.length_c   1.000
_cell.angle_alpha   90.00
_cell.angle_beta   90.00
_cell.angle_gamma   90.00
#
_symmetry.space_group_name_H-M   'P 1'
#
loop_
_entity.id
_entity.type
_entity.pdbx_description
1 polymer ?
#
loop_
_entity_poly.entity_id
_entity_poly.type
_entity_poly.pdbx_seq_one_letter_code
_entity_poly.pdbx_strand_id
1 'polypeptide(L)'
;ISMGGSNTAFMELLLVLLPSLGRGIYVDHVLRNFTVGHVGIGRPSSMHCGAAPLCGVLVLESGYGSGSYHHGEPAVHGLWPETGRYGTSQCIQPKERADPSSTSPCYDDLSFMRHEWEKHGVCAGVQDSSDYFSQICSLSKAPLAVMQSLKGKGATLEEMADALEEDQGYPVYYVDSSSDSQIYLSACSAGYGRPWQLADVAEFSMKCHP
;
A
#
# COMPACT_ATOMS: atom_id res chain seq x y z
N ILE A 1 30.75 -24.56 -77.66
CA ILE A 1 29.30 -24.29 -77.83
C ILE A 1 28.87 -23.51 -76.59
N SER A 2 28.80 -22.18 -76.72
CA SER A 2 27.59 -21.34 -76.52
C SER A 2 27.28 -21.09 -75.04
N MET A 3 27.74 -19.97 -74.46
CA MET A 3 27.16 -18.60 -74.47
C MET A 3 26.02 -18.37 -73.48
N GLY A 4 26.15 -17.28 -72.70
CA GLY A 4 25.08 -16.49 -72.07
C GLY A 4 24.88 -16.78 -70.57
N GLY A 5 24.97 -15.82 -69.64
CA GLY A 5 25.14 -14.38 -69.71
C GLY A 5 24.49 -13.72 -68.48
N SER A 6 25.13 -12.67 -67.97
CA SER A 6 24.55 -11.52 -67.22
C SER A 6 23.83 -11.76 -65.87
N ASN A 7 23.88 -10.87 -64.87
CA ASN A 7 24.50 -9.56 -64.70
C ASN A 7 24.64 -9.27 -63.20
N THR A 8 25.73 -8.56 -62.90
CA THR A 8 26.04 -7.77 -61.71
C THR A 8 25.02 -6.67 -61.41
N ALA A 9 24.70 -6.45 -60.13
CA ALA A 9 24.43 -5.10 -59.58
C ALA A 9 24.41 -5.15 -58.04
N PHE A 10 25.58 -4.94 -57.42
CA PHE A 10 25.73 -4.43 -56.05
C PHE A 10 26.34 -3.04 -56.20
N MET A 11 25.56 -1.99 -55.95
CA MET A 11 26.04 -0.66 -55.58
C MET A 11 24.83 0.22 -55.29
N GLU A 12 24.74 0.74 -54.07
CA GLU A 12 24.57 2.17 -53.82
C GLU A 12 25.18 2.40 -52.43
N LEU A 13 26.29 3.11 -52.46
CA LEU A 13 27.06 3.63 -51.34
C LEU A 13 26.74 5.12 -51.32
N LEU A 14 26.23 5.65 -50.21
CA LEU A 14 26.50 7.04 -49.87
C LEU A 14 26.76 7.17 -48.37
N LEU A 15 28.05 7.21 -48.04
CA LEU A 15 28.55 7.94 -46.89
C LEU A 15 28.20 9.42 -47.06
N VAL A 16 27.68 10.06 -46.01
CA VAL A 16 28.09 11.42 -45.67
C VAL A 16 28.44 11.47 -44.19
N LEU A 17 29.63 12.02 -43.96
CA LEU A 17 30.37 12.16 -42.72
C LEU A 17 29.80 13.27 -41.81
N LEU A 18 30.03 13.12 -40.51
CA LEU A 18 29.78 14.05 -39.39
C LEU A 18 30.44 15.44 -39.59
N PRO A 19 30.05 16.50 -38.85
CA PRO A 19 30.64 16.70 -37.51
C PRO A 19 29.68 17.23 -36.43
N SER A 20 30.14 17.00 -35.20
CA SER A 20 29.63 17.50 -33.93
C SER A 20 29.37 19.00 -33.90
N LEU A 21 28.36 19.42 -33.13
CA LEU A 21 28.39 20.62 -32.29
C LEU A 21 27.32 20.46 -31.21
N GLY A 22 27.75 20.54 -29.95
CA GLY A 22 26.90 20.38 -28.79
C GLY A 22 25.77 21.41 -28.74
N ARG A 23 24.60 20.94 -28.35
CA ARG A 23 23.66 21.70 -27.55
C ARG A 23 23.21 20.77 -26.45
N GLY A 24 23.48 21.18 -25.21
CA GLY A 24 23.05 20.49 -24.02
C GLY A 24 21.56 20.20 -24.12
N ILE A 25 21.22 18.92 -23.95
CA ILE A 25 19.87 18.57 -23.56
C ILE A 25 19.77 19.05 -22.13
N TYR A 26 19.23 20.27 -22.02
CA TYR A 26 18.73 20.82 -20.79
C TYR A 26 17.88 19.74 -20.14
N VAL A 27 18.27 19.36 -18.93
CA VAL A 27 17.42 18.60 -18.03
C VAL A 27 16.15 19.44 -17.94
N ASP A 28 15.07 18.98 -18.56
CA ASP A 28 13.76 19.58 -18.34
C ASP A 28 13.34 19.12 -16.95
N HIS A 29 13.98 19.71 -15.95
CA HIS A 29 13.42 19.90 -14.63
C HIS A 29 12.16 20.71 -14.87
N VAL A 30 11.09 20.00 -15.22
CA VAL A 30 9.74 20.45 -14.92
C VAL A 30 9.77 20.62 -13.41
N LEU A 31 9.96 21.88 -12.99
CA LEU A 31 9.62 22.37 -11.68
C LEU A 31 8.10 22.17 -11.54
N ARG A 32 7.70 20.91 -11.33
CA ARG A 32 6.46 20.63 -10.62
C ARG A 32 6.72 21.22 -9.25
N ASN A 33 5.95 22.28 -8.97
CA ASN A 33 5.88 22.89 -7.66
C ASN A 33 5.98 21.78 -6.62
N PHE A 34 7.08 21.79 -5.88
CA PHE A 34 7.27 21.00 -4.67
C PHE A 34 6.29 21.58 -3.65
N THR A 35 5.01 21.32 -3.83
CA THR A 35 4.11 21.25 -2.68
C THR A 35 4.63 20.06 -1.90
N VAL A 36 5.41 20.36 -0.87
CA VAL A 36 5.67 19.44 0.23
C VAL A 36 4.30 18.95 0.67
N GLY A 37 3.90 17.79 0.13
CA GLY A 37 2.76 17.03 0.64
C GLY A 37 3.05 16.83 2.11
N HIS A 38 2.15 17.33 2.94
CA HIS A 38 2.28 17.23 4.38
C HIS A 38 2.38 15.75 4.75
N VAL A 39 3.58 15.24 5.00
CA VAL A 39 3.77 14.25 6.06
C VAL A 39 3.42 15.00 7.34
N GLY A 40 2.13 15.00 7.67
CA GLY A 40 1.60 15.66 8.85
C GLY A 40 2.35 15.15 10.07
N ILE A 41 2.96 16.07 10.83
CA ILE A 41 3.64 15.72 12.08
C ILE A 41 2.57 15.22 13.06
N GLY A 42 2.52 13.91 13.24
CA GLY A 42 1.61 13.22 14.16
C GLY A 42 0.35 12.65 13.50
N ARG A 43 -0.13 11.53 14.06
CA ARG A 43 -1.35 10.86 13.59
C ARG A 43 -2.53 11.83 13.64
N PRO A 44 -3.34 11.96 12.57
CA PRO A 44 -4.55 12.74 12.65
C PRO A 44 -5.43 12.25 13.80
N SER A 45 -6.03 13.17 14.55
CA SER A 45 -6.77 12.85 15.78
C SER A 45 -8.03 12.01 15.54
N SER A 46 -8.59 12.07 14.34
CA SER A 46 -9.81 11.35 13.98
C SER A 46 -9.92 11.18 12.45
N MET A 47 -10.33 10.01 11.98
CA MET A 47 -10.62 9.72 10.58
C MET A 47 -12.11 9.94 10.25
N HIS A 48 -12.42 10.76 9.25
CA HIS A 48 -13.79 10.98 8.79
C HIS A 48 -14.12 10.12 7.56
N CYS A 49 -15.13 9.25 7.67
CA CYS A 49 -15.48 8.31 6.59
C CYS A 49 -16.28 8.93 5.44
N GLY A 50 -16.80 10.15 5.62
CA GLY A 50 -17.77 10.73 4.68
C GLY A 50 -19.01 9.85 4.55
N ALA A 51 -19.35 9.45 3.32
CA ALA A 51 -20.51 8.59 3.03
C ALA A 51 -20.20 7.08 3.13
N ALA A 52 -18.97 6.67 3.39
CA ALA A 52 -18.63 5.26 3.61
C ALA A 52 -19.10 4.81 5.00
N PRO A 53 -19.78 3.66 5.13
CA PRO A 53 -20.17 3.10 6.43
C PRO A 53 -18.98 2.73 7.31
N LEU A 54 -17.94 2.18 6.70
CA LEU A 54 -16.72 1.77 7.38
C LEU A 54 -15.51 2.49 6.79
N CYS A 55 -14.66 3.01 7.66
CA CYS A 55 -13.32 3.44 7.30
C CYS A 55 -12.33 3.11 8.42
N GLY A 56 -11.06 3.00 8.06
CA GLY A 56 -10.05 2.50 8.96
C GLY A 56 -8.65 2.60 8.39
N VAL A 57 -7.72 1.96 9.08
CA VAL A 57 -6.32 1.86 8.67
C VAL A 57 -5.90 0.41 8.59
N LEU A 58 -5.23 0.04 7.50
CA LEU A 58 -4.37 -1.14 7.46
C LEU A 58 -2.99 -0.72 7.99
N VAL A 59 -2.52 -1.38 9.05
CA VAL A 59 -1.27 -1.04 9.73
C VAL A 59 -0.23 -2.10 9.44
N LEU A 60 0.90 -1.65 8.90
CA LEU A 60 2.03 -2.48 8.50
C LEU A 60 3.26 -2.11 9.33
N GLU A 61 3.87 -3.10 9.95
CA GLU A 61 5.10 -2.96 10.72
C GLU A 61 6.29 -3.04 9.78
N SER A 62 7.24 -2.10 9.92
CA SER A 62 8.49 -2.18 9.17
C SER A 62 9.43 -3.26 9.72
N GLY A 63 9.23 -3.67 10.98
CA GLY A 63 10.16 -4.51 11.76
C GLY A 63 11.35 -3.75 12.35
N TYR A 64 11.42 -2.42 12.18
CA TYR A 64 12.45 -1.59 12.82
C TYR A 64 12.08 -1.10 14.22
N GLY A 65 10.88 -1.44 14.70
CA GLY A 65 10.42 -1.08 16.02
C GLY A 65 11.21 -1.76 17.13
N SER A 66 10.70 -1.64 18.35
CA SER A 66 11.27 -2.22 19.57
C SER A 66 10.36 -3.30 20.16
N GLY A 67 10.92 -4.19 20.98
CA GLY A 67 10.13 -5.26 21.61
C GLY A 67 9.49 -6.17 20.56
N SER A 68 8.17 -6.38 20.65
CA SER A 68 7.41 -7.21 19.69
C SER A 68 7.39 -6.65 18.27
N TYR A 69 7.68 -5.35 18.09
CA TYR A 69 7.77 -4.70 16.77
C TYR A 69 9.15 -4.83 16.11
N HIS A 70 10.11 -5.46 16.80
CA HIS A 70 11.43 -5.71 16.26
C HIS A 70 11.49 -7.09 15.61
N HIS A 71 11.50 -7.13 14.29
CA HIS A 71 11.56 -8.39 13.54
C HIS A 71 12.19 -8.21 12.16
N GLY A 72 12.57 -9.35 11.57
CA GLY A 72 13.43 -9.38 10.38
C GLY A 72 12.76 -8.93 9.09
N GLU A 73 11.44 -9.00 9.00
CA GLU A 73 10.67 -8.80 7.77
C GLU A 73 9.44 -7.95 8.04
N PRO A 74 9.04 -7.03 7.15
CA PRO A 74 7.80 -6.28 7.34
C PRO A 74 6.59 -7.21 7.51
N ALA A 75 5.68 -6.84 8.40
CA ALA A 75 4.57 -7.69 8.81
C ALA A 75 3.26 -6.90 8.93
N VAL A 76 2.15 -7.63 8.95
CA VAL A 76 0.84 -7.05 9.26
C VAL A 76 0.74 -6.86 10.77
N HIS A 77 0.32 -5.67 11.20
CA HIS A 77 -0.22 -5.49 12.56
C HIS A 77 -1.72 -5.80 12.54
N GLY A 78 -2.50 -5.03 11.77
CA GLY A 78 -3.96 -5.16 11.79
C GLY A 78 -4.70 -4.25 10.82
N LEU A 79 -6.01 -4.45 10.73
CA LEU A 79 -6.96 -3.59 10.05
C LEU A 79 -7.91 -3.01 11.09
N TRP A 80 -7.84 -1.70 11.33
CA TRP A 80 -8.53 -1.09 12.46
C TRP A 80 -9.61 -0.15 11.96
N PRO A 81 -10.90 -0.51 12.10
CA PRO A 81 -11.99 0.43 11.94
C PRO A 81 -11.80 1.60 12.91
N GLU A 82 -11.72 2.82 12.38
CA GLU A 82 -11.49 4.04 13.16
C GLU A 82 -12.83 4.47 13.80
N THR A 83 -13.22 3.78 14.86
CA THR A 83 -14.49 3.99 15.59
C THR A 83 -14.31 4.90 16.81
N GLY A 84 -15.41 5.51 17.28
CA GLY A 84 -15.43 6.28 18.52
C GLY A 84 -14.50 7.49 18.50
N ARG A 85 -13.52 7.54 19.40
CA ARG A 85 -12.56 8.66 19.44
C ARG A 85 -11.62 8.71 18.23
N TYR A 86 -11.49 7.60 17.51
CA TYR A 86 -10.57 7.46 16.39
C TYR A 86 -11.17 7.89 15.06
N GLY A 87 -12.50 8.02 14.96
CA GLY A 87 -13.13 8.33 13.69
C GLY A 87 -14.64 8.14 13.69
N THR A 88 -15.22 8.38 12.52
CA THR A 88 -16.66 8.22 12.29
C THR A 88 -17.02 6.88 11.68
N SER A 89 -16.12 5.88 11.71
CA SER A 89 -16.47 4.54 11.23
C SER A 89 -17.60 3.99 12.08
N GLN A 90 -18.58 3.37 11.44
CA GLN A 90 -19.55 2.57 12.16
C GLN A 90 -18.85 1.36 12.77
N CYS A 91 -19.40 0.81 13.85
CA CYS A 91 -19.09 -0.53 14.29
C CYS A 91 -20.19 -1.45 13.74
N ILE A 92 -19.93 -2.08 12.59
CA ILE A 92 -20.84 -3.06 12.00
C ILE A 92 -20.38 -4.43 12.48
N GLN A 93 -21.24 -5.12 13.23
CA GLN A 93 -20.93 -6.44 13.77
C GLN A 93 -20.85 -7.49 12.67
N PRO A 94 -20.00 -8.52 12.82
CA PRO A 94 -19.96 -9.62 11.89
C PRO A 94 -21.23 -10.46 11.99
N LYS A 95 -21.51 -11.22 10.92
CA LYS A 95 -22.62 -12.17 10.91
C LYS A 95 -22.39 -13.29 11.93
N GLU A 96 -21.17 -13.81 11.98
CA GLU A 96 -20.74 -14.80 12.96
C GLU A 96 -19.56 -14.26 13.79
N ARG A 97 -19.67 -14.34 15.12
CA ARG A 97 -18.71 -13.69 16.03
C ARG A 97 -17.58 -14.61 16.53
N ALA A 98 -17.58 -15.88 16.13
CA ALA A 98 -16.65 -16.87 16.65
C ALA A 98 -15.18 -16.46 16.44
N ASP A 99 -14.37 -16.65 17.48
CA ASP A 99 -12.94 -16.40 17.45
C ASP A 99 -12.24 -17.25 16.39
N PRO A 100 -11.10 -16.78 15.84
CA PRO A 100 -10.28 -17.61 14.97
C PRO A 100 -9.81 -18.86 15.73
N SER A 101 -9.92 -20.01 15.05
CA SER A 101 -9.49 -21.32 15.56
C SER A 101 -8.15 -21.78 14.98
N SER A 102 -7.65 -21.10 13.95
CA SER A 102 -6.38 -21.39 13.28
C SER A 102 -5.76 -20.10 12.75
N THR A 103 -4.47 -20.16 12.43
CA THR A 103 -3.72 -19.03 11.88
C THR A 103 -4.10 -18.73 10.43
N SER A 104 -3.72 -17.54 9.94
CA SER A 104 -3.91 -17.12 8.55
C SER A 104 -2.56 -16.91 7.86
N PRO A 105 -2.46 -16.92 6.51
CA PRO A 105 -1.15 -16.85 5.84
C PRO A 105 -0.28 -15.63 6.19
N CYS A 106 -0.88 -14.52 6.60
CA CYS A 106 -0.19 -13.30 7.01
C CYS A 106 -0.08 -13.11 8.54
N TYR A 107 -0.50 -14.11 9.34
CA TYR A 107 -0.44 -14.11 10.80
C TYR A 107 0.01 -15.49 11.30
N ASP A 108 1.13 -15.56 12.01
CA ASP A 108 1.66 -16.81 12.56
C ASP A 108 1.33 -17.03 14.05
N ASP A 109 0.76 -16.02 14.73
CA ASP A 109 0.35 -16.08 16.13
C ASP A 109 -1.19 -16.04 16.29
N LEU A 110 -1.77 -17.16 16.73
CA LEU A 110 -3.21 -17.27 16.97
C LEU A 110 -3.71 -16.42 18.14
N SER A 111 -2.88 -16.20 19.17
CA SER A 111 -3.24 -15.35 20.30
C SER A 111 -3.34 -13.88 19.89
N PHE A 112 -2.41 -13.44 19.03
CA PHE A 112 -2.44 -12.12 18.43
C PHE A 112 -3.63 -11.94 17.49
N MET A 113 -3.94 -12.93 16.65
CA MET A 113 -5.15 -12.90 15.83
C MET A 113 -6.42 -12.79 16.69
N ARG A 114 -6.51 -13.49 17.83
CA ARG A 114 -7.67 -13.33 18.73
C ARG A 114 -7.77 -11.92 19.29
N HIS A 115 -6.64 -11.29 19.64
CA HIS A 115 -6.60 -9.88 20.05
C HIS A 115 -7.13 -8.96 18.95
N GLU A 116 -6.61 -9.10 17.72
CA GLU A 116 -7.02 -8.29 16.58
C GLU A 116 -8.49 -8.48 16.24
N TRP A 117 -9.01 -9.70 16.35
CA TRP A 117 -10.42 -9.99 16.16
C TRP A 117 -11.29 -9.32 17.22
N GLU A 118 -11.01 -9.57 18.51
CA GLU A 118 -11.82 -9.09 19.63
C GLU A 118 -11.88 -7.56 19.67
N LYS A 119 -10.76 -6.90 19.37
CA LYS A 119 -10.60 -5.45 19.52
C LYS A 119 -11.01 -4.68 18.27
N HIS A 120 -10.79 -5.24 17.08
CA HIS A 120 -10.92 -4.53 15.81
C HIS A 120 -11.89 -5.23 14.86
N GLY A 121 -11.70 -6.54 14.63
CA GLY A 121 -12.46 -7.30 13.65
C GLY A 121 -13.96 -7.39 13.93
N VAL A 122 -14.39 -7.42 15.20
CA VAL A 122 -15.82 -7.43 15.58
C VAL A 122 -16.60 -6.16 15.17
N CYS A 123 -15.92 -5.11 14.72
CA CYS A 123 -16.53 -3.88 14.19
C CYS A 123 -16.29 -3.69 12.68
N ALA A 124 -15.64 -4.64 12.01
CA ALA A 124 -15.17 -4.49 10.63
C ALA A 124 -16.23 -4.80 9.56
N GLY A 125 -17.48 -5.09 9.95
CA GLY A 125 -18.58 -5.40 9.04
C GLY A 125 -18.30 -6.53 8.05
N VAL A 126 -17.51 -7.51 8.48
CA VAL A 126 -17.13 -8.74 7.75
C VAL A 126 -18.10 -9.88 8.05
N GLN A 127 -18.03 -11.00 7.33
CA GLN A 127 -18.90 -12.15 7.61
C GLN A 127 -18.53 -12.83 8.93
N ASP A 128 -17.25 -13.12 9.13
CA ASP A 128 -16.69 -13.82 10.29
C ASP A 128 -15.19 -13.53 10.45
N SER A 129 -14.54 -14.16 11.42
CA SER A 129 -13.11 -13.99 11.65
C SER A 129 -12.24 -14.48 10.48
N SER A 130 -12.67 -15.52 9.75
CA SER A 130 -11.93 -15.99 8.57
C SER A 130 -11.99 -14.97 7.43
N ASP A 131 -13.15 -14.37 7.18
CA ASP A 131 -13.33 -13.31 6.20
C ASP A 131 -12.44 -12.11 6.54
N TYR A 132 -12.45 -11.67 7.80
CA TYR A 132 -11.59 -10.58 8.31
C TYR A 132 -10.11 -10.78 7.98
N PHE A 133 -9.52 -11.91 8.40
CA PHE A 133 -8.10 -12.16 8.16
C PHE A 133 -7.79 -12.41 6.69
N SER A 134 -8.71 -13.00 5.92
CA SER A 134 -8.53 -13.17 4.48
C SER A 134 -8.40 -11.83 3.76
N GLN A 135 -9.23 -10.84 4.13
CA GLN A 135 -9.19 -9.50 3.56
C GLN A 135 -7.92 -8.76 3.97
N ILE A 136 -7.49 -8.87 5.23
CA ILE A 136 -6.22 -8.31 5.70
C ILE A 136 -5.05 -8.86 4.89
N CYS A 137 -4.96 -10.19 4.73
CA CYS A 137 -3.88 -10.80 3.96
C CYS A 137 -3.92 -10.37 2.49
N SER A 138 -5.12 -10.20 1.91
CA SER A 138 -5.27 -9.72 0.54
C SER A 138 -4.78 -8.27 0.37
N LEU A 139 -5.18 -7.37 1.28
CA LEU A 139 -4.85 -5.95 1.22
C LEU A 139 -3.36 -5.68 1.48
N SER A 140 -2.77 -6.42 2.42
CA SER A 140 -1.38 -6.22 2.85
C SER A 140 -0.34 -6.80 1.91
N LYS A 141 -0.70 -7.82 1.11
CA LYS A 141 0.27 -8.58 0.31
C LYS A 141 1.16 -7.72 -0.59
N ALA A 142 0.56 -6.81 -1.36
CA ALA A 142 1.32 -6.00 -2.31
C ALA A 142 2.13 -4.88 -1.62
N PRO A 143 1.57 -4.11 -0.67
CA PRO A 143 2.35 -3.17 0.14
C PRO A 143 3.53 -3.83 0.89
N LEU A 144 3.32 -5.00 1.51
CA LEU A 144 4.39 -5.70 2.23
C LEU A 144 5.51 -6.17 1.30
N ALA A 145 5.19 -6.60 0.07
CA ALA A 145 6.22 -6.96 -0.90
C ALA A 145 7.13 -5.78 -1.26
N VAL A 146 6.57 -4.57 -1.34
CA VAL A 146 7.33 -3.32 -1.57
C VAL A 146 8.22 -3.03 -0.37
N MET A 147 7.63 -3.00 0.83
CA MET A 147 8.38 -2.77 2.07
C MET A 147 9.51 -3.79 2.26
N GLN A 148 9.25 -5.06 2.00
CA GLN A 148 10.23 -6.14 2.12
C GLN A 148 11.39 -5.96 1.15
N SER A 149 11.10 -5.62 -0.12
CA SER A 149 12.16 -5.35 -1.10
C SER A 149 13.03 -4.15 -0.72
N LEU A 150 12.45 -3.13 -0.09
CA LEU A 150 13.16 -1.93 0.33
C LEU A 150 13.96 -2.17 1.62
N LYS A 151 13.40 -2.91 2.58
CA LYS A 151 14.09 -3.32 3.81
C LYS A 151 15.36 -4.10 3.50
N GLY A 152 15.29 -5.03 2.54
CA GLY A 152 16.45 -5.79 2.07
C GLY A 152 17.55 -4.94 1.42
N LYS A 153 17.25 -3.70 1.03
CA LYS A 153 18.21 -2.71 0.50
C LYS A 153 18.69 -1.72 1.56
N GLY A 154 18.22 -1.86 2.80
CA GLY A 154 18.57 -0.98 3.92
C GLY A 154 17.76 0.32 3.97
N ALA A 155 16.61 0.38 3.30
CA ALA A 155 15.76 1.57 3.30
C ALA A 155 15.20 1.89 4.71
N THR A 156 15.00 3.17 5.03
CA THR A 156 14.35 3.59 6.28
C THR A 156 12.83 3.43 6.22
N LEU A 157 12.15 3.64 7.36
CA LEU A 157 10.68 3.65 7.42
C LEU A 157 10.10 4.72 6.48
N GLU A 158 10.70 5.91 6.47
CA GLU A 158 10.28 7.05 5.65
C GLU A 158 10.46 6.74 4.16
N GLU A 159 11.60 6.17 3.77
CA GLU A 159 11.83 5.75 2.38
C GLU A 159 10.84 4.66 1.92
N MET A 160 10.41 3.77 2.83
CA MET A 160 9.33 2.81 2.54
C MET A 160 7.98 3.49 2.35
N ALA A 161 7.65 4.47 3.20
CA ALA A 161 6.40 5.22 3.10
C ALA A 161 6.34 6.04 1.80
N ASP A 162 7.42 6.76 1.47
CA ASP A 162 7.54 7.53 0.24
C ASP A 162 7.38 6.63 -0.99
N ALA A 163 8.01 5.44 -1.01
CA ALA A 163 7.86 4.50 -2.11
C ALA A 163 6.42 3.94 -2.21
N LEU A 164 5.75 3.67 -1.09
CA LEU A 164 4.35 3.24 -1.10
C LEU A 164 3.43 4.34 -1.64
N GLU A 165 3.62 5.58 -1.23
CA GLU A 165 2.77 6.71 -1.63
C GLU A 165 3.07 7.17 -3.06
N GLU A 166 4.32 7.58 -3.32
CA GLU A 166 4.70 8.29 -4.55
C GLU A 166 4.92 7.35 -5.73
N ASP A 167 5.55 6.18 -5.51
CA ASP A 167 5.85 5.24 -6.61
C ASP A 167 4.72 4.25 -6.87
N GLN A 168 3.98 3.86 -5.83
CA GLN A 168 2.95 2.81 -5.92
C GLN A 168 1.52 3.35 -5.81
N GLY A 169 1.32 4.61 -5.38
CA GLY A 169 -0.01 5.21 -5.25
C GLY A 169 -0.86 4.61 -4.12
N TYR A 170 -0.23 4.05 -3.08
CA TYR A 170 -0.95 3.63 -1.89
C TYR A 170 -1.33 4.83 -1.02
N PRO A 171 -2.51 4.79 -0.37
CA PRO A 171 -3.01 5.92 0.42
C PRO A 171 -2.37 5.92 1.81
N VAL A 172 -1.12 6.39 1.90
CA VAL A 172 -0.40 6.53 3.18
C VAL A 172 -1.11 7.59 4.03
N TYR A 173 -1.69 7.16 5.14
CA TYR A 173 -2.44 8.00 6.05
C TYR A 173 -1.58 8.55 7.20
N TYR A 174 -0.66 7.73 7.69
CA TYR A 174 0.22 8.10 8.79
C TYR A 174 1.47 7.21 8.81
N VAL A 175 2.61 7.82 9.15
CA VAL A 175 3.87 7.12 9.40
C VAL A 175 4.21 7.28 10.87
N ASP A 176 4.22 6.16 11.59
CA ASP A 176 4.57 6.10 13.00
C ASP A 176 6.08 5.85 13.14
N SER A 177 6.86 6.92 13.20
CA SER A 177 8.31 6.87 13.43
C SER A 177 8.68 6.70 14.92
N SER A 178 7.73 6.33 15.79
CA SER A 178 7.98 6.07 17.21
C SER A 178 8.59 4.68 17.44
N SER A 179 8.47 4.14 18.66
CA SER A 179 8.99 2.83 19.05
C SER A 179 8.39 1.66 18.28
N ASP A 180 7.26 1.87 17.61
CA ASP A 180 6.50 0.82 16.96
C ASP A 180 6.88 0.70 15.47
N SER A 181 7.34 1.79 14.85
CA SER A 181 7.85 1.85 13.47
C SER A 181 6.90 1.25 12.42
N GLN A 182 5.82 1.98 12.12
CA GLN A 182 4.69 1.47 11.32
C GLN A 182 4.25 2.44 10.22
N ILE A 183 3.62 1.89 9.19
CA ILE A 183 2.94 2.63 8.13
C ILE A 183 1.45 2.30 8.17
N TYR A 184 0.63 3.33 8.16
CA TYR A 184 -0.83 3.25 8.21
C TYR A 184 -1.36 3.60 6.82
N LEU A 185 -2.03 2.67 6.16
CA LEU A 185 -2.71 2.90 4.88
C LEU A 185 -4.21 3.08 5.11
N SER A 186 -4.82 4.15 4.61
CA SER A 186 -6.26 4.34 4.79
C SER A 186 -7.06 3.35 3.94
N ALA A 187 -8.14 2.85 4.53
CA ALA A 187 -9.01 1.85 3.93
C ALA A 187 -10.49 2.13 4.24
N CYS A 188 -11.37 1.65 3.38
CA CYS A 188 -12.81 1.75 3.60
C CYS A 188 -13.58 0.51 3.11
N SER A 189 -14.82 0.37 3.56
CA SER A 189 -15.75 -0.65 3.09
C SER A 189 -17.20 -0.15 3.15
N ALA A 190 -18.04 -0.67 2.26
CA ALA A 190 -19.50 -0.52 2.34
C ALA A 190 -20.11 -1.34 3.51
N GLY A 191 -19.33 -2.21 4.16
CA GLY A 191 -19.77 -3.07 5.26
C GLY A 191 -20.62 -4.26 4.80
N TYR A 192 -21.21 -4.96 5.77
CA TYR A 192 -22.11 -6.10 5.53
C TYR A 192 -21.52 -7.21 4.64
N GLY A 193 -20.23 -7.51 4.84
CA GLY A 193 -19.44 -8.50 4.10
C GLY A 193 -18.91 -8.03 2.76
N ARG A 194 -19.02 -6.73 2.45
CA ARG A 194 -18.37 -6.15 1.27
C ARG A 194 -16.87 -5.97 1.54
N PRO A 195 -16.00 -6.21 0.54
CA PRO A 195 -14.56 -6.14 0.73
C PRO A 195 -14.10 -4.76 1.21
N TRP A 196 -13.17 -4.76 2.16
CA TRP A 196 -12.32 -3.63 2.45
C TRP A 196 -11.38 -3.36 1.26
N GLN A 197 -11.10 -2.09 1.02
CA GLN A 197 -10.17 -1.65 -0.03
C GLN A 197 -9.36 -0.46 0.46
N LEU A 198 -8.11 -0.37 0.00
CA LEU A 198 -7.27 0.79 0.21
C LEU A 198 -7.78 1.95 -0.66
N ALA A 199 -7.98 3.11 -0.05
CA ALA A 199 -8.38 4.33 -0.74
C ALA A 199 -7.95 5.55 0.06
N ASP A 200 -7.73 6.68 -0.63
CA ASP A 200 -7.57 7.96 0.05
C ASP A 200 -8.86 8.34 0.78
N VAL A 201 -8.73 9.01 1.93
CA VAL A 201 -9.87 9.47 2.72
C VAL A 201 -10.85 10.31 1.88
N ALA A 202 -10.32 11.11 0.95
CA ALA A 202 -11.12 11.93 0.03
C ALA A 202 -11.99 11.11 -0.94
N GLU A 203 -11.62 9.85 -1.21
CA GLU A 203 -12.30 8.98 -2.17
C GLU A 203 -13.28 8.01 -1.51
N PHE A 204 -13.31 7.92 -0.18
CA PHE A 204 -14.16 6.98 0.55
C PHE A 204 -15.63 7.05 0.13
N SER A 205 -16.17 8.26 -0.02
CA SER A 205 -17.57 8.47 -0.42
C SER A 205 -17.89 7.99 -1.83
N MET A 206 -16.88 7.84 -2.70
CA MET A 206 -17.04 7.35 -4.06
C MET A 206 -16.77 5.84 -4.15
N LYS A 207 -15.72 5.36 -3.48
CA LYS A 207 -15.26 3.97 -3.57
C LYS A 207 -16.04 3.02 -2.66
N CYS A 208 -16.53 3.51 -1.52
CA CYS A 208 -17.09 2.68 -0.44
C CYS A 208 -18.51 3.09 0.00
N HIS A 209 -19.27 3.75 -0.88
CA HIS A 209 -20.68 4.01 -0.63
C HIS A 209 -21.52 2.71 -0.73
N PRO A 210 -22.62 2.57 0.05
CA PRO A 210 -23.55 1.44 -0.09
C PRO A 210 -24.16 1.28 -1.48
#